data_AF-A0A392P075-F1
#
_entry.id   AF-A0A392P075-F1
#
_cell.length_a   1.000
_cell.length_b   1.000
_cell.length_c   1.000
_cell.angle_alpha   90.00
_cell.angle_beta   90.00
_cell.angle_gamma   90.00
#
_symmetry.space_group_name_H-M   'P 1'
#
loop_
_entity.id
_entity.type
_entity.pdbx_description
1 polymer ?
#
loop_
_entity_poly.entity_id
_entity_poly.type
_entity_poly.pdbx_seq_one_letter_code
_entity_poly.pdbx_strand_id
1 'polypeptide(L)'
;LGVFEMSHSGLETVSNASEMFLSEQDVDSDILAGLAVAVIMDGSRTFLIEIQALCLSGSTGSRQFNGIHANRADMIISDLKRV
;
A
#
# COMPACT_ATOMS: atom_id res chain seq x y z
N LEU A 1 -18.69 -9.28 -9.42
CA LEU A 1 -17.93 -9.50 -8.17
C LEU A 1 -18.62 -8.68 -7.10
N GLY A 2 -19.05 -9.28 -6.00
CA GLY A 2 -19.58 -8.53 -4.85
C GLY A 2 -18.51 -8.47 -3.77
N VAL A 3 -18.32 -7.31 -3.16
CA VAL A 3 -17.42 -7.14 -2.01
C VAL A 3 -18.28 -7.19 -0.76
N PHE A 4 -17.90 -8.05 0.18
CA PHE A 4 -18.63 -8.25 1.43
C PHE A 4 -17.65 -8.30 2.58
N GLU A 5 -18.03 -7.72 3.70
CA GLU A 5 -17.30 -7.79 4.96
C GLU A 5 -18.07 -8.68 5.94
N MET A 6 -17.33 -9.45 6.74
CA MET A 6 -17.93 -10.29 7.78
C MET A 6 -18.06 -9.48 9.07
N SER A 7 -19.29 -9.12 9.44
CA SER A 7 -19.64 -8.47 10.70
C SER A 7 -20.14 -9.49 11.74
N HIS A 8 -20.48 -9.02 12.94
CA HIS A 8 -21.09 -9.86 13.98
C HIS A 8 -22.46 -10.42 13.57
N SER A 9 -23.17 -9.73 12.66
CA SER A 9 -24.47 -10.12 12.11
C SER A 9 -24.36 -11.04 10.89
N GLY A 10 -23.16 -11.22 10.32
CA GLY A 10 -22.92 -12.03 9.11
C GLY A 10 -22.28 -11.22 7.99
N LEU A 11 -22.54 -11.61 6.74
CA LEU A 11 -21.98 -10.92 5.57
C LEU A 11 -22.76 -9.65 5.26
N GLU A 12 -22.07 -8.51 5.24
CA GLU A 12 -22.61 -7.21 4.87
C GLU A 12 -21.99 -6.73 3.55
N THR A 13 -22.81 -6.16 2.68
CA THR A 13 -22.35 -5.63 1.38
C THR A 13 -21.54 -4.37 1.58
N VAL A 14 -20.33 -4.33 1.01
CA VAL A 14 -19.50 -3.12 1.00
C VAL A 14 -19.93 -2.23 -0.17
N SER A 15 -20.41 -1.03 0.13
CA SER A 15 -20.84 -0.04 -0.87
C SER A 15 -19.65 0.65 -1.56
N ASN A 16 -18.54 0.82 -0.85
CA ASN A 16 -17.32 1.47 -1.35
C ASN A 16 -16.06 0.69 -0.93
N ALA A 17 -15.59 -0.21 -1.78
CA ALA A 17 -14.40 -1.03 -1.49
C ALA A 17 -13.10 -0.22 -1.42
N SER A 18 -13.08 1.02 -1.94
CA SER A 18 -11.89 1.89 -1.89
C SER A 18 -11.57 2.35 -0.47
N GLU A 19 -12.56 2.46 0.41
CA GLU A 19 -12.36 2.84 1.81
C GLU A 19 -11.53 1.81 2.59
N MET A 20 -11.53 0.54 2.17
CA MET A 20 -10.71 -0.50 2.80
C MET A 20 -9.18 -0.28 2.65
N PHE A 21 -8.75 0.54 1.68
CA PHE A 21 -7.33 0.86 1.40
C PHE A 21 -6.94 2.27 1.82
N LEU A 22 -7.88 3.07 2.30
CA LEU A 22 -7.68 4.47 2.70
C LEU A 22 -7.75 4.60 4.22
N SER A 23 -7.12 3.66 4.92
CA SER A 23 -7.45 3.30 6.31
C SER A 23 -7.39 4.45 7.32
N GLU A 24 -6.75 5.58 7.02
CA GLU A 24 -6.79 6.78 7.87
C GLU A 24 -6.73 8.05 7.00
N GLN A 25 -7.88 8.48 6.45
CA GLN A 25 -8.04 9.90 6.15
C GLN A 25 -8.16 10.64 7.49
N ASP A 26 -7.02 11.12 8.02
CA ASP A 26 -7.09 12.30 8.86
C ASP A 26 -7.71 13.39 7.99
N VAL A 27 -8.96 13.76 8.29
CA VAL A 27 -9.77 14.72 7.52
C VAL A 27 -9.09 16.10 7.43
N ASP A 28 -8.06 16.31 8.25
CA ASP A 28 -7.25 17.54 8.33
C ASP A 28 -5.88 17.43 7.61
N SER A 29 -5.54 16.28 7.01
CA SER A 29 -4.28 16.06 6.30
C SER A 29 -4.49 15.89 4.80
N ASP A 30 -4.31 16.97 4.05
CA ASP A 30 -4.52 17.04 2.59
C ASP A 30 -3.54 16.16 1.76
N ILE A 31 -2.53 15.53 2.37
CA ILE A 31 -1.47 14.81 1.64
C ILE A 31 -1.11 13.47 2.30
N LEU A 32 -1.57 12.38 1.69
CA LEU A 32 -1.11 11.02 1.98
C LEU A 32 0.22 10.72 1.26
N ALA A 33 1.33 11.22 1.81
CA ALA A 33 2.66 10.92 1.27
C ALA A 33 3.12 9.51 1.66
N GLY A 34 3.71 8.78 0.71
CA GLY A 34 4.31 7.47 0.99
C GLY A 34 3.37 6.28 0.90
N LEU A 35 2.12 6.48 0.46
CA LEU A 35 1.16 5.39 0.21
C LEU A 35 0.94 5.23 -1.30
N ALA A 36 0.85 3.98 -1.77
CA ALA A 36 0.47 3.66 -3.14
C ALA A 36 -0.32 2.35 -3.19
N VAL A 37 -1.43 2.32 -3.93
CA VAL A 37 -2.20 1.09 -4.15
C VAL A 37 -1.74 0.45 -5.46
N ALA A 38 -1.48 -0.85 -5.42
CA ALA A 38 -1.08 -1.63 -6.58
C ALA A 38 -1.99 -2.86 -6.76
N VAL A 39 -2.22 -3.23 -8.01
CA VAL A 39 -2.83 -4.52 -8.37
C VAL A 39 -1.71 -5.53 -8.58
N ILE A 40 -1.75 -6.64 -7.86
CA ILE A 40 -0.86 -7.78 -8.07
C ILE A 40 -1.65 -9.01 -8.52
N MET A 41 -0.97 -9.89 -9.23
CA MET A 41 -1.52 -11.16 -9.70
C MET A 41 -0.74 -12.31 -9.07
N ASP A 42 -1.43 -13.25 -8.44
CA ASP A 42 -0.88 -14.55 -8.06
C ASP A 42 -1.66 -15.64 -8.80
N GLY A 43 -1.04 -16.17 -9.85
CA GLY A 43 -1.71 -17.01 -10.85
C GLY A 43 -2.88 -16.26 -11.50
N SER A 44 -4.09 -16.79 -11.34
CA SER A 44 -5.33 -16.17 -11.84
C SER A 44 -6.02 -15.26 -10.82
N ARG A 45 -5.51 -15.16 -9.59
CA ARG A 45 -6.11 -14.35 -8.54
C ARG A 45 -5.51 -12.94 -8.56
N THR A 46 -6.40 -11.96 -8.58
CA THR A 46 -6.04 -10.54 -8.48
C THR A 46 -6.15 -10.10 -7.03
N PHE A 47 -5.12 -9.45 -6.52
CA PHE A 47 -5.13 -8.80 -5.22
C PHE A 47 -4.86 -7.31 -5.39
N LEU A 48 -5.59 -6.50 -4.64
CA LEU A 48 -5.19 -5.13 -4.38
C LEU A 48 -4.32 -5.14 -3.12
N ILE A 49 -3.16 -4.51 -3.20
CA ILE A 49 -2.25 -4.35 -2.08
C ILE A 49 -1.92 -2.87 -1.89
N GLU A 50 -1.68 -2.50 -0.65
CA GLU A 50 -1.16 -1.20 -0.28
C GLU A 50 0.36 -1.30 -0.09
N ILE A 51 1.10 -0.40 -0.73
CA ILE A 51 2.53 -0.24 -0.60
C ILE A 51 2.77 1.02 0.23
N GLN A 52 3.54 0.87 1.31
CA GLN A 52 3.86 1.95 2.22
C GLN A 52 5.36 2.22 2.21
N ALA A 53 5.74 3.50 2.24
CA ALA A 53 7.12 3.95 2.27
C ALA A 53 7.27 5.19 3.16
N LEU A 54 8.24 5.14 4.08
CA LEU A 54 8.64 6.27 4.90
C LEU A 54 10.08 6.65 4.57
N CYS A 55 10.27 7.88 4.08
CA CYS A 55 11.57 8.41 3.70
C CYS A 55 11.96 9.56 4.62
N LEU A 56 13.15 9.50 5.22
CA LEU A 56 13.72 10.56 6.04
C LEU A 56 14.93 11.18 5.33
N SER A 57 15.11 12.49 5.45
CA SER A 57 16.28 13.20 4.93
C SER A 57 17.51 12.88 5.80
N GLY A 58 18.50 12.17 5.25
CA GLY A 58 19.77 11.88 5.93
C GLY A 58 20.36 10.51 5.57
N SER A 59 21.64 10.30 5.87
CA SER A 59 22.41 9.11 5.44
C SER A 59 22.69 8.09 6.54
N THR A 60 22.10 8.23 7.73
CA THR A 60 22.52 7.47 8.92
C THR A 60 21.62 6.27 9.26
N GLY A 61 20.53 6.05 8.53
CA GLY A 61 19.59 4.95 8.76
C GLY A 61 19.85 3.72 7.89
N SER A 62 19.66 2.53 8.46
CA SER A 62 19.57 1.28 7.68
C SER A 62 18.26 1.24 6.90
N ARG A 63 18.32 0.94 5.59
CA ARG A 63 17.12 0.70 4.78
C ARG A 63 16.49 -0.63 5.20
N GLN A 64 15.20 -0.61 5.51
CA GLN A 64 14.44 -1.80 5.89
C GLN A 64 13.33 -2.03 4.88
N PHE A 65 13.14 -3.29 4.49
CA PHE A 65 12.13 -3.70 3.53
C PHE A 65 11.37 -4.90 4.10
N ASN A 66 10.05 -4.88 3.98
CA ASN A 66 9.16 -6.00 4.33
C ASN A 66 8.27 -6.29 3.12
N GLY A 67 8.00 -7.57 2.83
CA GLY A 67 7.14 -7.98 1.72
C GLY A 67 7.74 -7.80 0.32
N ILE A 68 8.97 -7.27 0.18
CA ILE A 68 9.68 -7.10 -1.08
C ILE A 68 11.14 -7.53 -0.96
N HIS A 69 11.70 -8.10 -2.03
CA HIS A 69 13.13 -8.41 -2.10
C HIS A 69 13.98 -7.13 -2.10
N ALA A 70 14.93 -7.04 -1.17
CA ALA A 70 15.81 -5.87 -1.00
C ALA A 70 16.48 -5.44 -2.31
N ASN A 71 17.04 -6.38 -3.09
CA ASN A 71 17.69 -6.07 -4.37
C ASN A 71 16.75 -5.39 -5.37
N ARG A 72 15.46 -5.77 -5.40
CA ARG A 72 14.47 -5.13 -6.28
C ARG A 72 14.14 -3.72 -5.80
N ALA A 73 13.98 -3.54 -4.50
CA ALA A 73 13.73 -2.22 -3.91
C ALA A 73 14.91 -1.27 -4.16
N ASP A 74 16.14 -1.75 -3.96
CA ASP A 74 17.35 -0.95 -4.19
C ASP A 74 17.53 -0.54 -5.65
N MET A 75 17.19 -1.42 -6.60
CA MET A 75 17.20 -1.09 -8.04
C MET A 75 16.22 0.06 -8.34
N ILE A 76 14.97 -0.03 -7.87
CA ILE A 76 13.94 1.01 -8.09
C ILE A 76 14.37 2.33 -7.44
N ILE A 77 14.86 2.30 -6.20
CA ILE A 77 15.34 3.49 -5.49
C ILE A 77 16.52 4.13 -6.24
N SER A 78 17.41 3.33 -6.81
CA SER A 78 18.56 3.83 -7.57
C SER A 78 18.13 4.56 -8.83
N ASP A 79 17.10 4.07 -9.53
CA ASP A 79 16.55 4.75 -10.70
C ASP A 79 15.78 6.02 -10.32
N LEU A 80 15.02 6.02 -9.22
CA LEU A 80 14.33 7.23 -8.74
C LEU A 80 15.29 8.35 -8.31
N LYS A 81 16.46 8.01 -7.78
CA LYS A 81 17.51 8.99 -7.40
C LYS A 81 18.22 9.63 -8.59
N ARG A 82 18.08 9.07 -9.80
CA ARG A 82 18.71 9.61 -11.02
C ARG A 82 17.93 10.78 -11.63
N VAL A 83 16.66 10.91 -11.29
CA VAL A 83 15.78 12.00 -11.72
C VAL A 83 16.00 13.19 -10.78
#